data_AF-A0A822FDD3-F1
#
_entry.id   AF-A0A822FDD3-F1
#
_cell.length_a   1.000
_cell.length_b   1.000
_cell.length_c   1.000
_cell.angle_alpha   90.00
_cell.angle_beta   90.00
_cell.angle_gamma   90.00
#
_symmetry.space_group_name_H-M   'P 1'
#
loop_
_entity.id
_entity.type
_entity.pdbx_description
1 polymer ?
#
loop_
_entity_poly.entity_id
_entity_poly.type
_entity_poly.pdbx_seq_one_letter_code
_entity_poly.pdbx_strand_id
1 'polypeptide(L)' 'AIIKLREPTTLAAANKFLGALSWYRKFIPNFATIAAPIHAITNLTKTHRHKFIWAEVQSQAFFQLKQLLITHPLFLDFPN' A
#
# COMPACT_ATOMS: atom_id res chain seq x y z
N ALA A 1 1.00 7.60 -12.19
CA ALA A 1 1.96 8.03 -11.16
C ALA A 1 1.51 7.55 -9.78
N ILE A 2 2.21 6.56 -9.22
CA ILE A 2 1.97 6.00 -7.86
C ILE A 2 2.02 7.09 -6.77
N ILE A 3 2.71 8.19 -7.05
CA ILE A 3 2.83 9.39 -6.20
C ILE A 3 1.47 10.07 -5.94
N LYS A 4 0.48 9.94 -6.86
CA LYS A 4 -0.88 10.50 -6.71
C LYS A 4 -1.88 9.54 -6.02
N LEU A 5 -1.44 8.40 -5.49
CA LEU A 5 -2.33 7.51 -4.74
C LEU A 5 -2.80 8.22 -3.46
N ARG A 6 -4.13 8.32 -3.33
CA ARG A 6 -4.83 8.73 -2.11
C ARG A 6 -4.95 7.53 -1.18
N GLU A 7 -5.13 7.79 0.11
CA GLU A 7 -5.39 6.73 1.08
C GLU A 7 -6.62 5.92 0.65
N PRO A 8 -6.51 4.58 0.60
CA PRO A 8 -7.61 3.76 0.15
C PRO A 8 -8.70 3.70 1.23
N THR A 9 -9.83 4.34 0.93
CA THR A 9 -11.02 4.35 1.80
C THR A 9 -11.88 3.09 1.68
N THR A 10 -11.52 2.18 0.77
CA THR A 10 -12.26 0.95 0.49
C THR A 10 -11.33 -0.24 0.36
N LEU A 11 -11.83 -1.42 0.72
CA LEU A 11 -11.12 -2.70 0.56
C LEU A 11 -10.65 -2.94 -0.89
N ALA A 12 -11.43 -2.52 -1.88
CA ALA A 12 -11.06 -2.63 -3.29
C ALA A 12 -9.86 -1.73 -3.64
N ALA A 13 -9.86 -0.47 -3.16
CA ALA A 13 -8.75 0.44 -3.35
C ALA A 13 -7.48 -0.04 -2.63
N ALA A 14 -7.61 -0.61 -1.43
CA ALA A 14 -6.50 -1.15 -0.66
C ALA A 14 -5.89 -2.39 -1.33
N ASN A 15 -6.72 -3.30 -1.86
CA ASN A 15 -6.24 -4.44 -2.65
C ASN A 15 -5.59 -4.01 -3.96
N LYS A 16 -6.13 -2.99 -4.65
CA LYS A 16 -5.51 -2.43 -5.86
C LYS A 16 -4.15 -1.80 -5.55
N PHE A 17 -4.03 -1.11 -4.41
CA PHE A 17 -2.78 -0.55 -3.93
C PHE A 17 -1.74 -1.64 -3.65
N LEU A 18 -2.07 -2.66 -2.86
CA LEU A 18 -1.18 -3.78 -2.60
C LEU A 18 -0.81 -4.54 -3.89
N GLY A 19 -1.75 -4.71 -4.80
CA GLY A 19 -1.49 -5.31 -6.12
C GLY A 19 -0.48 -4.51 -6.94
N ALA A 20 -0.58 -3.17 -6.93
CA ALA A 20 0.42 -2.32 -7.57
C ALA A 20 1.80 -2.45 -6.89
N LEU A 21 1.82 -2.57 -5.56
CA LEU A 21 3.04 -2.72 -4.76
C LEU A 21 3.69 -4.10 -4.84
N SER A 22 2.94 -5.14 -5.21
CA SER A 22 3.47 -6.51 -5.35
C SER A 22 4.66 -6.61 -6.31
N TRP A 23 4.75 -5.72 -7.31
CA TRP A 23 5.92 -5.64 -8.18
C TRP A 23 7.10 -4.90 -7.53
N TYR A 24 6.81 -3.90 -6.69
CA TYR A 24 7.81 -3.06 -6.01
C TYR A 24 8.35 -3.68 -4.71
N ARG A 25 7.72 -4.73 -4.19
CA ARG A 25 8.16 -5.42 -2.95
C ARG A 25 9.63 -5.84 -2.97
N LYS A 26 10.23 -6.11 -4.14
CA LYS A 26 11.65 -6.48 -4.29
C LYS A 26 12.61 -5.33 -4.04
N PHE A 27 12.13 -4.08 -4.09
CA PHE A 27 12.93 -2.87 -3.89
C PHE A 27 12.65 -2.21 -2.53
N ILE A 28 11.65 -2.68 -1.79
CA ILE A 28 11.26 -2.11 -0.51
C ILE A 28 11.74 -3.07 0.59
N PRO A 29 12.79 -2.71 1.36
CA PRO A 29 13.21 -3.51 2.49
C PRO A 29 12.09 -3.56 3.54
N ASN A 30 11.89 -4.72 4.17
CA ASN A 30 10.85 -4.94 5.18
C ASN A 30 9.42 -4.66 4.69
N PHE A 31 9.17 -4.79 3.37
CA PHE A 31 7.84 -4.57 2.78
C PHE A 31 6.73 -5.33 3.51
N ALA A 32 6.95 -6.62 3.81
CA ALA A 32 5.95 -7.45 4.48
C ALA A 32 5.56 -6.92 5.87
N THR A 33 6.54 -6.42 6.63
CA THR A 33 6.32 -5.84 7.97
C THR A 33 5.53 -4.54 7.90
N ILE A 34 5.85 -3.67 6.95
CA ILE A 34 5.16 -2.38 6.79
C ILE A 34 3.77 -2.59 6.18
N ALA A 35 3.63 -3.51 5.24
CA ALA A 35 2.36 -3.83 4.61
C ALA A 35 1.45 -4.72 5.50
N ALA A 36 1.97 -5.31 6.58
CA ALA A 36 1.21 -6.17 7.50
C ALA A 36 -0.12 -5.57 7.98
N PRO A 37 -0.18 -4.33 8.51
CA PRO A 37 -1.45 -3.71 8.93
C PRO A 37 -2.44 -3.50 7.78
N ILE A 38 -1.96 -3.26 6.55
CA ILE A 38 -2.81 -3.15 5.36
C ILE A 38 -3.28 -4.56 4.94
N HIS A 39 -2.40 -5.56 4.94
CA HIS A 39 -2.74 -6.95 4.68
C HIS A 39 -3.77 -7.49 5.66
N ALA A 40 -3.69 -7.13 6.94
CA ALA A 40 -4.64 -7.56 7.97
C ALA A 40 -6.08 -7.13 7.64
N ILE A 41 -6.26 -5.94 7.05
CA ILE A 41 -7.58 -5.43 6.68
C ILE A 41 -7.99 -5.80 5.25
N THR A 42 -7.07 -6.10 4.34
CA THR A 42 -7.40 -6.54 2.97
C THR A 42 -7.59 -8.05 2.86
N ASN A 43 -6.96 -8.84 3.72
CA ASN A 43 -7.10 -10.30 3.81
C ASN A 43 -8.37 -10.73 4.58
N LEU A 44 -9.29 -9.79 4.83
CA LEU A 44 -10.63 -10.13 5.29
C LEU A 44 -11.28 -11.05 4.24
N THR A 45 -11.63 -12.26 4.66
CA THR A 45 -12.39 -13.21 3.84
C THR A 45 -13.68 -12.56 3.33
N LYS A 46 -14.25 -13.05 2.22
CA LYS A 46 -15.46 -12.48 1.58
C LYS A 46 -16.58 -12.16 2.58
N THR A 47 -16.69 -12.92 3.68
CA THR A 47 -17.66 -12.79 4.76
C THR A 47 -17.36 -11.65 5.77
N HIS A 48 -16.13 -11.16 5.86
CA HIS A 48 -15.74 -10.10 6.80
C HIS A 48 -15.40 -8.75 6.14
N ARG A 49 -15.63 -8.60 4.83
CA ARG A 49 -15.38 -7.33 4.11
C ARG A 49 -16.08 -6.11 4.73
N HIS A 50 -17.20 -6.33 5.41
CA HIS A 50 -17.97 -5.28 6.11
C HIS A 50 -17.23 -4.70 7.33
N LYS A 51 -16.20 -5.38 7.84
CA LYS A 51 -15.37 -4.93 8.97
C LYS A 51 -14.08 -4.24 8.52
N PHE A 52 -14.05 -3.73 7.29
CA PHE A 52 -12.93 -2.91 6.83
C PHE A 52 -12.89 -1.62 7.66
N ILE A 53 -11.93 -1.54 8.58
CA ILE A 53 -11.67 -0.35 9.40
C ILE A 53 -10.28 0.14 9.04
N TRP A 54 -10.24 1.33 8.44
CA TRP A 54 -9.01 2.03 8.17
C TRP A 54 -8.70 2.93 9.37
N ALA A 55 -7.71 2.54 10.16
CA ALA A 55 -7.25 3.29 11.31
C ALA A 55 -5.86 3.90 11.05
N GLU A 56 -5.33 4.59 12.03
CA GLU A 56 -4.09 5.35 11.93
C GLU A 56 -2.88 4.44 11.60
N VAL A 57 -2.85 3.21 12.11
CA VAL A 57 -1.80 2.23 11.82
C VAL A 57 -1.74 1.84 10.33
N GLN A 58 -2.87 1.82 9.62
CA GLN A 58 -2.89 1.58 8.18
C GLN A 58 -2.49 2.81 7.37
N SER A 59 -2.89 4.01 7.80
CA SER A 59 -2.41 5.26 7.19
C SER A 59 -0.89 5.43 7.36
N GLN A 60 -0.35 5.11 8.54
CA GLN A 60 1.10 5.15 8.77
C GLN A 60 1.85 4.18 7.85
N ALA A 61 1.38 2.93 7.75
CA ALA A 61 1.94 1.94 6.82
C ALA A 61 1.86 2.40 5.36
N PHE A 62 0.74 2.98 4.95
CA PHE A 62 0.54 3.52 3.61
C PHE A 62 1.54 4.65 3.32
N PHE A 63 1.68 5.59 4.26
CA PHE A 63 2.61 6.71 4.11
C PHE A 63 4.07 6.24 4.08
N GLN A 64 4.44 5.29 4.95
CA GLN A 64 5.78 4.67 4.93
C GLN A 64 6.08 3.99 3.60
N LEU A 65 5.14 3.19 3.07
CA LEU A 65 5.30 2.57 1.75
C LEU A 65 5.43 3.62 0.64
N LYS A 66 4.62 4.66 0.69
CA LYS A 66 4.66 5.78 -0.26
C LYS A 66 6.00 6.51 -0.20
N GLN A 67 6.52 6.78 1.00
CA GLN A 67 7.83 7.37 1.20
C GLN A 67 8.91 6.46 0.63
N LEU A 68 8.91 5.16 0.97
CA LEU A 68 9.89 4.20 0.46
C LEU A 68 9.90 4.10 -1.07
N LEU A 69 8.74 4.22 -1.73
CA LEU A 69 8.64 4.29 -3.20
C LEU A 69 9.21 5.58 -3.81
N ILE A 70 9.18 6.69 -3.08
CA ILE A 70 9.74 7.98 -3.51
C ILE A 70 11.24 8.02 -3.22
N THR A 71 11.66 7.51 -2.05
CA THR A 71 13.04 7.54 -1.57
C THR A 71 13.92 6.49 -2.23
N HIS A 72 13.41 5.29 -2.50
CA HIS A 72 14.10 4.40 -3.44
C HIS A 72 13.88 4.94 -4.85
N PRO A 73 14.94 5.31 -5.59
CA PRO A 73 14.82 5.93 -6.89
C PRO A 73 14.36 4.86 -7.90
N LEU A 74 13.06 4.60 -7.92
CA LEU A 74 12.38 3.82 -8.97
C LEU A 74 11.82 4.74 -10.06
N PHE A 75 12.02 6.06 -9.92
CA PHE A 75 11.39 7.12 -10.71
C PHE A 75 12.39 8.20 -11.14
N LEU A 76 13.52 7.81 -11.76
CA LEU A 76 14.36 8.74 -12.53
C LEU A 76 14.11 8.69 -14.05
N ASP A 77 13.32 7.75 -14.58
CA ASP A 77 13.12 7.57 -16.04
C ASP A 77 11.66 7.73 -16.52
N PHE A 78 11.03 8.87 -16.23
CA PHE A 78 9.92 9.33 -17.09
C PHE A 78 10.30 10.71 -17.64
N PRO A 79 10.80 10.80 -18.89
CA PRO A 79 11.08 12.09 -19.50
C PRO A 79 9.76 12.84 -19.74
N ASN A 80 9.82 14.15 -19.48
CA ASN A 80 8.77 15.14 -19.77
C ASN A 80 8.39 15.16 -21.25
#